data_AF-A0A6I4IXI5-F1
#
_entry.id   AF-A0A6I4IXI5-F1
#
_cell.length_a   1.000
_cell.length_b   1.000
_cell.length_c   1.000
_cell.angle_alpha   90.00
_cell.angle_beta   90.00
_cell.angle_gamma   90.00
#
_symmetry.space_group_name_H-M   'P 1'
#
loop_
_entity.id
_entity.type
_entity.pdbx_description
1 polymer ?
#
loop_
_entity_poly.entity_id
_entity_poly.type
_entity_poly.pdbx_seq_one_letter_code
_entity_poly.pdbx_strand_id
1 'polypeptide(L)'
;MKKILQFIIPFFLIQNVFSQDLVGKWNINSLIDNNYPPEEYILYPIKPDKYGIEFGLILVLKPDGTFHSYQISHRGQDRLSPSTYGKYTIIDNNYIRFFLEKRNKQQEILINEDLGKFYYSQKNDGFRFLKSNGNIERDKQTAYFRDLLYEKTSEINKYKDNALNWKYTEIKDEREAVTFCMTENQIQNFEILYSRRAEGYNRKIILIKIDSDFRYVIFEKDFYREGLNRIALYDDSKIKEIDKLVAEIKNDKNLKIKTIKNNTEPKQNFNDNSETILDLFQNKKKMQKSVYQKYVSYSNQASINNITIYFQDEKPIYVEYLTKHISNQQVRESITGFYILDFKNHKFITKPIKKDNGEIDYPSELINKAIEKIKSYI
;
A
#
# COMPACT_ATOMS: atom_id res chain seq x y z
N MET A 1 -23.98 62.19 13.48
CA MET A 1 -23.94 60.74 13.13
C MET A 1 -22.71 60.46 12.27
N LYS A 2 -21.56 60.22 12.91
CA LYS A 2 -20.31 59.77 12.29
C LYS A 2 -19.74 58.76 13.26
N LYS A 3 -19.49 57.53 12.78
CA LYS A 3 -18.74 56.40 13.39
C LYS A 3 -19.43 55.06 13.10
N ILE A 4 -19.53 54.69 11.83
CA ILE A 4 -19.69 53.29 11.40
C ILE A 4 -18.80 53.11 10.17
N LEU A 5 -17.48 53.21 10.36
CA LEU A 5 -16.53 52.86 9.30
C LEU A 5 -15.17 52.51 9.91
N GLN A 6 -15.11 51.47 10.75
CA GLN A 6 -13.82 50.98 11.25
C GLN A 6 -13.79 49.49 11.63
N PHE A 7 -14.79 48.70 11.24
CA PHE A 7 -14.86 47.26 11.57
C PHE A 7 -14.80 46.30 10.37
N ILE A 8 -14.51 46.78 9.16
CA ILE A 8 -14.41 45.93 7.96
C ILE A 8 -12.94 45.53 7.64
N ILE A 9 -11.96 46.22 8.22
CA ILE A 9 -10.53 46.00 7.92
C ILE A 9 -9.90 44.75 8.59
N PRO A 10 -10.35 44.22 9.75
CA PRO A 10 -9.72 43.01 10.30
C PRO A 10 -10.15 41.72 9.58
N PHE A 11 -11.29 41.70 8.88
CA PHE A 11 -11.78 40.48 8.21
C PHE A 11 -11.01 40.17 6.92
N PHE A 12 -10.52 41.19 6.21
CA PHE A 12 -9.66 41.02 5.03
C PHE A 12 -8.22 40.61 5.35
N LEU A 13 -7.73 40.88 6.57
CA LEU A 13 -6.39 40.48 6.97
C LEU A 13 -6.30 39.00 7.35
N ILE A 14 -7.37 38.41 7.89
CA ILE A 14 -7.38 36.98 8.28
C ILE A 14 -7.46 36.06 7.05
N GLN A 15 -8.10 36.48 5.95
CA GLN A 15 -8.09 35.69 4.70
C GLN A 15 -6.73 35.64 4.01
N ASN A 16 -5.81 36.56 4.33
CA ASN A 16 -4.47 36.58 3.72
C ASN A 16 -3.45 35.69 4.45
N VAL A 17 -3.69 35.31 5.71
CA VAL A 17 -2.72 34.51 6.49
C VAL A 17 -2.61 33.09 5.93
N PHE A 18 -3.72 32.47 5.51
CA PHE A 18 -3.70 31.12 4.92
C PHE A 18 -3.18 31.09 3.47
N SER A 19 -3.27 32.20 2.74
CA SER A 19 -2.80 32.31 1.34
C SER A 19 -1.26 32.44 1.27
N GLN A 20 -0.63 33.07 2.27
CA GLN A 20 0.82 33.27 2.32
C GLN A 20 1.62 31.98 2.48
N ASP A 21 1.06 30.95 3.15
CA ASP A 21 1.77 29.69 3.38
C ASP A 21 1.93 28.83 2.11
N LEU A 22 1.13 29.06 1.06
CA LEU A 22 1.20 28.29 -0.20
C LEU A 22 2.25 28.86 -1.17
N VAL A 23 2.48 30.17 -1.14
CA VAL A 23 3.45 30.85 -2.02
C VAL A 23 4.86 30.42 -1.62
N GLY A 24 5.64 29.95 -2.58
CA GLY A 24 6.97 29.43 -2.29
C GLY A 24 7.38 28.32 -3.24
N LYS A 25 8.32 27.50 -2.77
CA LYS A 25 8.97 26.45 -3.54
C LYS A 25 8.63 25.09 -2.91
N TRP A 26 8.14 24.17 -3.73
CA TRP A 26 7.60 22.88 -3.30
C TRP A 26 8.14 21.73 -4.15
N ASN A 27 8.41 20.59 -3.52
CA ASN A 27 8.53 19.33 -4.26
C ASN A 27 7.14 18.88 -4.69
N ILE A 28 7.00 18.35 -5.91
CA ILE A 28 5.72 17.88 -6.45
C ILE A 28 5.83 16.46 -7.02
N ASN A 29 4.69 15.78 -7.16
CA ASN A 29 4.62 14.44 -7.75
C ASN A 29 4.51 14.43 -9.29
N SER A 30 4.08 15.53 -9.90
CA SER A 30 3.98 15.69 -11.36
C SER A 30 4.10 17.16 -11.74
N LEU A 31 4.57 17.46 -12.96
CA LEU A 31 4.55 18.83 -13.49
C LEU A 31 3.12 19.35 -13.59
N ILE A 32 2.91 20.63 -13.27
CA ILE A 32 1.61 21.30 -13.48
C ILE A 32 1.33 21.38 -14.99
N ASP A 33 0.52 20.46 -15.50
CA ASP A 33 0.28 20.26 -16.93
C ASP A 33 -1.09 19.58 -17.21
N ASN A 34 -1.51 19.54 -18.48
CA ASN A 34 -2.70 18.82 -18.97
C ASN A 34 -2.37 17.60 -19.85
N ASN A 35 -1.10 17.37 -20.24
CA ASN A 35 -0.77 16.20 -21.07
C ASN A 35 -0.95 14.89 -20.30
N TYR A 36 -0.55 14.87 -19.03
CA TYR A 36 -0.67 13.71 -18.14
C TYR A 36 -0.92 14.18 -16.69
N PRO A 37 -2.06 14.86 -16.43
CA PRO A 37 -2.36 15.36 -15.10
C PRO A 37 -2.53 14.17 -14.15
N PRO A 38 -1.90 14.18 -12.97
CA PRO A 38 -2.21 13.21 -11.94
C PRO A 38 -3.65 13.43 -11.45
N GLU A 39 -4.22 12.40 -10.85
CA GLU A 39 -5.54 12.51 -10.16
C GLU A 39 -5.48 13.53 -9.01
N GLU A 40 -4.30 13.70 -8.40
CA GLU A 40 -4.01 14.68 -7.34
C GLU A 40 -2.58 15.20 -7.52
N TYR A 41 -2.39 16.52 -7.46
CA TYR A 41 -1.05 17.08 -7.28
C TYR A 41 -0.74 17.13 -5.79
N ILE A 42 0.45 16.67 -5.41
CA ILE A 42 0.88 16.67 -4.02
C ILE A 42 2.14 17.49 -3.91
N LEU A 43 2.11 18.49 -3.05
CA LEU A 43 3.18 19.42 -2.74
C LEU A 43 3.75 19.04 -1.38
N TYR A 44 5.07 18.88 -1.32
CA TYR A 44 5.79 18.57 -0.09
C TYR A 44 6.89 19.61 0.15
N PRO A 45 7.26 19.86 1.41
CA PRO A 45 8.41 20.67 1.74
C PRO A 45 9.65 20.17 1.00
N ILE A 46 10.48 21.12 0.56
CA ILE A 46 11.74 20.81 -0.08
C ILE A 46 12.68 20.19 0.93
N LYS A 47 13.24 19.04 0.56
CA LYS A 47 14.27 18.34 1.33
C LYS A 47 15.51 18.24 0.46
N PRO A 48 16.49 19.15 0.63
CA PRO A 48 17.76 19.02 -0.08
C PRO A 48 18.48 17.75 0.38
N ASP A 49 19.33 17.21 -0.49
CA ASP A 49 20.19 16.09 -0.15
C ASP A 49 21.31 16.53 0.83
N LYS A 50 22.20 15.60 1.19
CA LYS A 50 23.32 15.86 2.10
C LYS A 50 24.32 16.92 1.60
N TYR A 51 24.25 17.32 0.32
CA TYR A 51 25.08 18.35 -0.29
C TYR A 51 24.31 19.67 -0.53
N GLY A 52 23.06 19.77 -0.05
CA GLY A 52 22.24 20.95 -0.26
C GLY A 52 21.55 20.99 -1.64
N ILE A 53 21.65 19.92 -2.43
CA ILE A 53 21.07 19.88 -3.78
C ILE A 53 19.64 19.36 -3.71
N GLU A 54 18.74 20.10 -4.33
CA GLU A 54 17.35 19.69 -4.50
C GLU A 54 17.20 18.92 -5.80
N PHE A 55 16.60 17.73 -5.73
CA PHE A 55 16.35 16.91 -6.90
C PHE A 55 14.88 16.56 -7.03
N GLY A 56 14.46 16.21 -8.25
CA GLY A 56 13.09 15.78 -8.53
C GLY A 56 12.26 16.88 -9.19
N LEU A 57 10.94 16.78 -9.05
CA LEU A 57 10.00 17.74 -9.63
C LEU A 57 9.71 18.85 -8.62
N ILE A 58 9.76 20.09 -9.08
CA ILE A 58 9.63 21.28 -8.26
C ILE A 58 8.56 22.19 -8.84
N LEU A 59 7.74 22.78 -7.98
CA LEU A 59 6.83 23.89 -8.28
C LEU A 59 7.27 25.13 -7.52
N VAL A 60 7.42 26.24 -8.23
CA VAL A 60 7.58 27.58 -7.67
C VAL A 60 6.29 28.34 -7.90
N LEU A 61 5.61 28.75 -6.83
CA LEU A 61 4.50 29.71 -6.85
C LEU A 61 5.05 31.06 -6.40
N LYS A 62 5.10 32.04 -7.31
CA LYS A 62 5.69 33.35 -7.01
C LYS A 62 4.63 34.34 -6.51
N PRO A 63 5.00 35.33 -5.68
CA PRO A 63 4.06 36.35 -5.20
C PRO A 63 3.39 37.18 -6.32
N ASP A 64 3.98 37.24 -7.51
CA ASP A 64 3.45 37.95 -8.68
C ASP A 64 2.31 37.20 -9.41
N GLY A 65 1.86 36.06 -8.88
CA GLY A 65 0.82 35.24 -9.49
C GLY A 65 1.31 34.37 -10.64
N THR A 66 2.62 34.23 -10.85
CA THR A 66 3.20 33.31 -11.84
C THR A 66 3.69 32.02 -11.20
N PHE A 67 3.65 30.92 -11.96
CA PHE A 67 4.24 29.66 -11.53
C PHE A 67 5.30 29.15 -12.51
N HIS A 68 6.22 28.36 -11.98
CA HIS A 68 7.18 27.58 -12.76
C HIS A 68 7.28 26.18 -12.16
N SER A 69 6.96 25.16 -12.95
CA SER A 69 7.09 23.75 -12.57
C SER A 69 8.18 23.11 -13.42
N TYR A 70 9.14 22.41 -12.83
CA TYR A 70 10.28 21.85 -13.57
C TYR A 70 10.90 20.63 -12.89
N GLN A 71 11.74 19.91 -13.62
CA GLN A 71 12.50 18.78 -13.10
C GLN A 71 13.98 19.13 -12.90
N ILE A 72 14.58 18.70 -11.79
CA ILE A 72 16.04 18.67 -11.59
C ILE A 72 16.50 17.21 -11.60
N SER A 73 17.35 16.85 -12.57
CA SER A 73 17.90 15.49 -12.70
C SER A 73 19.03 15.23 -11.70
N HIS A 74 19.10 13.99 -11.20
CA HIS A 74 20.18 13.50 -10.32
C HIS A 74 21.51 13.30 -11.07
N ARG A 75 21.45 13.21 -12.40
CA ARG A 75 22.60 13.01 -13.27
C ARG A 75 22.68 14.27 -14.11
N GLY A 76 23.74 15.07 -13.95
CA GLY A 76 23.94 16.39 -14.58
C GLY A 76 24.03 16.41 -16.11
N GLN A 77 23.25 15.56 -16.79
CA GLN A 77 23.10 15.44 -18.22
C GLN A 77 21.61 15.41 -18.55
N ASP A 78 20.98 16.57 -18.58
CA ASP A 78 19.88 16.83 -19.51
C ASP A 78 19.89 18.31 -19.85
N ARG A 79 20.21 18.64 -21.10
CA ARG A 79 20.38 20.03 -21.54
C ARG A 79 19.07 20.82 -21.59
N LEU A 80 17.91 20.19 -21.39
CA LEU A 80 16.61 20.85 -21.24
C LEU A 80 15.69 19.97 -20.37
N SER A 81 15.65 20.22 -19.07
CA SER A 81 14.68 19.53 -18.20
C SER A 81 13.27 20.00 -18.51
N PRO A 82 12.28 19.09 -18.57
CA PRO A 82 10.91 19.46 -18.87
C PRO A 82 10.41 20.48 -17.84
N SER A 83 9.83 21.57 -18.32
CA SER A 83 9.28 22.64 -17.49
C SER A 83 8.00 23.21 -18.05
N THR A 84 7.14 23.70 -17.16
CA THR A 84 5.89 24.38 -17.48
C THR A 84 5.80 25.70 -16.74
N TYR A 85 5.19 26.70 -17.40
CA TYR A 85 5.11 28.07 -16.90
C TYR A 85 3.70 28.59 -17.11
N GLY A 86 3.27 29.48 -16.23
CA GLY A 86 2.04 30.21 -16.44
C GLY A 86 1.65 31.04 -15.24
N LYS A 87 0.34 31.24 -15.07
CA LYS A 87 -0.25 32.03 -14.01
C LYS A 87 -1.07 31.17 -13.07
N TYR A 88 -1.19 31.62 -11.83
CA TYR A 88 -2.11 31.04 -10.88
C TYR A 88 -2.87 32.14 -10.15
N THR A 89 -4.03 31.78 -9.60
CA THR A 89 -4.83 32.68 -8.77
C THR A 89 -5.38 31.89 -7.59
N ILE A 90 -5.03 32.31 -6.38
CA ILE A 90 -5.71 31.85 -5.17
C ILE A 90 -7.06 32.55 -5.15
N ILE A 91 -8.13 31.77 -5.27
CA ILE A 91 -9.50 32.28 -5.34
C ILE A 91 -9.99 32.57 -3.92
N ASP A 92 -9.75 31.64 -3.00
CA ASP A 92 -10.10 31.73 -1.59
C ASP A 92 -9.26 30.71 -0.78
N ASN A 93 -9.65 30.49 0.48
CA ASN A 93 -8.99 29.56 1.41
C ASN A 93 -9.06 28.08 1.00
N ASN A 94 -9.84 27.73 -0.03
CA ASN A 94 -10.04 26.37 -0.49
C ASN A 94 -9.61 26.16 -1.94
N TYR A 95 -9.54 27.22 -2.75
CA TYR A 95 -9.39 27.09 -4.18
C TYR A 95 -8.22 27.86 -4.79
N ILE A 96 -7.52 27.18 -5.71
CA ILE A 96 -6.49 27.75 -6.57
C ILE A 96 -6.82 27.42 -8.03
N ARG A 97 -6.57 28.34 -8.96
CA ARG A 97 -6.71 28.12 -10.40
C ARG A 97 -5.35 28.24 -11.07
N PHE A 98 -5.07 27.39 -12.04
CA PHE A 98 -3.86 27.44 -12.84
C PHE A 98 -4.18 27.73 -14.30
N PHE A 99 -3.38 28.59 -14.93
CA PHE A 99 -3.43 28.90 -16.35
C PHE A 99 -2.04 28.65 -16.94
N LEU A 100 -1.91 27.64 -17.79
CA LEU A 100 -0.68 27.20 -18.40
C LEU A 100 -0.38 28.02 -19.66
N GLU A 101 0.72 28.75 -19.68
CA GLU A 101 1.10 29.59 -20.81
C GLU A 101 2.08 28.87 -21.74
N LYS A 102 3.03 28.11 -21.17
CA LYS A 102 4.18 27.57 -21.89
C LYS A 102 4.64 26.21 -21.36
N ARG A 103 5.10 25.34 -22.26
CA ARG A 103 5.90 24.13 -21.98
C ARG A 103 7.26 24.24 -22.64
N ASN A 104 8.31 23.87 -21.91
CA ASN A 104 9.64 23.63 -22.46
C ASN A 104 9.94 22.14 -22.35
N LYS A 105 10.12 21.49 -23.50
CA LYS A 105 10.69 20.14 -23.59
C LYS A 105 11.99 20.23 -24.40
N GLN A 106 12.00 19.71 -25.62
CA GLN A 106 13.09 19.91 -26.60
C GLN A 106 12.98 21.26 -27.33
N GLN A 107 11.77 21.82 -27.41
CA GLN A 107 11.46 23.13 -27.95
C GLN A 107 10.41 23.80 -27.06
N GLU A 108 10.32 25.13 -27.16
CA GLU A 108 9.33 25.95 -26.49
C GLU A 108 7.99 25.87 -27.23
N ILE A 109 6.92 25.59 -26.48
CA ILE A 109 5.55 25.50 -27.00
C ILE A 109 4.66 26.43 -26.19
N LEU A 110 4.02 27.40 -26.86
CA LEU A 110 2.98 28.27 -26.29
C LEU A 110 1.63 27.54 -26.35
N ILE A 111 0.91 27.51 -25.23
CA ILE A 111 -0.29 26.67 -25.04
C ILE A 111 -1.50 27.48 -24.60
N ASN A 112 -1.31 28.48 -23.72
CA ASN A 112 -2.36 29.38 -23.22
C ASN A 112 -3.67 28.64 -22.85
N GLU A 113 -3.57 27.69 -21.93
CA GLU A 113 -4.62 26.76 -21.53
C GLU A 113 -5.02 26.95 -20.07
N ASP A 114 -6.33 27.05 -19.81
CA ASP A 114 -6.86 27.05 -18.45
C ASP A 114 -6.90 25.62 -17.89
N LEU A 115 -6.02 25.35 -16.92
CA LEU A 115 -6.00 24.08 -16.20
C LEU A 115 -7.12 24.00 -15.17
N GLY A 116 -8.00 24.99 -15.06
CA GLY A 116 -9.18 24.98 -14.22
C GLY A 116 -8.88 25.13 -12.73
N LYS A 117 -9.94 24.92 -11.93
CA LYS A 117 -9.93 25.09 -10.47
C LYS A 117 -9.48 23.82 -9.77
N PHE A 118 -8.73 23.99 -8.69
CA PHE A 118 -8.32 22.93 -7.79
C PHE A 118 -8.72 23.29 -6.36
N TYR A 119 -9.34 22.33 -5.68
CA TYR A 119 -9.49 22.36 -4.23
C TYR A 119 -8.14 22.03 -3.61
N TYR A 120 -7.65 22.87 -2.69
CA TYR A 120 -6.43 22.60 -1.96
C TYR A 120 -6.68 22.37 -0.47
N SER A 121 -5.91 21.45 0.10
CA SER A 121 -5.93 21.15 1.53
C SER A 121 -4.51 20.97 2.04
N GLN A 122 -4.24 21.44 3.26
CA GLN A 122 -2.97 21.29 3.94
C GLN A 122 -2.95 19.99 4.76
N LYS A 123 -1.88 19.20 4.65
CA LYS A 123 -1.70 17.95 5.41
C LYS A 123 -0.21 17.67 5.63
N ASN A 124 0.22 17.43 6.86
CA ASN A 124 1.60 17.07 7.23
C ASN A 124 2.66 17.98 6.57
N ASP A 125 2.52 19.30 6.77
CA ASP A 125 3.37 20.37 6.22
C ASP A 125 3.40 20.50 4.69
N GLY A 126 2.57 19.74 3.97
CA GLY A 126 2.41 19.83 2.53
C GLY A 126 1.01 20.28 2.11
N PHE A 127 0.82 20.42 0.81
CA PHE A 127 -0.47 20.73 0.19
C PHE A 127 -0.88 19.64 -0.80
N ARG A 128 -2.18 19.50 -0.99
CA ARG A 128 -2.77 18.57 -1.96
C ARG A 128 -3.77 19.31 -2.81
N PHE A 129 -3.64 19.22 -4.13
CA PHE A 129 -4.56 19.83 -5.08
C PHE A 129 -5.39 18.75 -5.79
N LEU A 130 -6.70 18.80 -5.56
CA LEU A 130 -7.69 17.96 -6.22
C LEU A 130 -8.42 18.80 -7.26
N LYS A 131 -8.56 18.28 -8.49
CA LYS A 131 -9.34 18.97 -9.52
C LYS A 131 -10.77 19.17 -9.03
N SER A 132 -11.27 20.39 -9.10
CA SER A 132 -12.55 20.79 -8.51
C SER A 132 -13.47 21.42 -9.55
N ASN A 133 -14.77 21.20 -9.37
CA ASN A 133 -15.83 21.91 -10.08
C ASN A 133 -16.37 23.15 -9.32
N GLY A 134 -15.78 23.46 -8.16
CA GLY A 134 -16.15 24.57 -7.29
C GLY A 134 -17.23 24.27 -6.25
N ASN A 135 -17.61 23.01 -6.04
CA ASN A 135 -18.55 22.63 -4.98
C ASN A 135 -17.78 22.14 -3.74
N ILE A 136 -17.74 22.99 -2.70
CA ILE A 136 -16.93 22.75 -1.51
C ILE A 136 -17.31 21.49 -0.74
N GLU A 137 -18.60 21.18 -0.64
CA GLU A 137 -19.05 19.98 0.08
C GLU A 137 -18.65 18.71 -0.67
N ARG A 138 -18.79 18.71 -2.01
CA ARG A 138 -18.33 17.61 -2.85
C ARG A 138 -16.81 17.46 -2.83
N ASP A 139 -16.07 18.56 -2.82
CA ASP A 139 -14.61 18.53 -2.79
C ASP A 139 -14.09 18.00 -1.45
N LYS A 140 -14.67 18.43 -0.32
CA LYS A 140 -14.38 17.89 1.02
C LYS A 140 -14.71 16.40 1.09
N GLN A 141 -15.85 15.98 0.56
CA GLN A 141 -16.25 14.58 0.52
C GLN A 141 -15.27 13.75 -0.32
N THR A 142 -14.84 14.26 -1.48
CA THR A 142 -13.82 13.63 -2.33
C THR A 142 -12.49 13.51 -1.61
N ALA A 143 -12.06 14.56 -0.91
CA ALA A 143 -10.84 14.55 -0.10
C ALA A 143 -10.90 13.52 1.05
N TYR A 144 -12.07 13.37 1.69
CA TYR A 144 -12.31 12.34 2.70
C TYR A 144 -12.21 10.92 2.10
N PHE A 145 -12.88 10.65 0.97
CA PHE A 145 -12.80 9.34 0.30
C PHE A 145 -11.39 9.01 -0.18
N ARG A 146 -10.67 10.02 -0.67
CA ARG A 146 -9.25 9.91 -1.00
C ARG A 146 -8.44 9.47 0.22
N ASP A 147 -8.62 10.11 1.38
CA ASP A 147 -7.86 9.76 2.58
C ASP A 147 -8.15 8.33 3.06
N LEU A 148 -9.42 7.92 3.02
CA LEU A 148 -9.81 6.54 3.30
C LEU A 148 -9.12 5.52 2.36
N LEU A 149 -8.98 5.86 1.08
CA LEU A 149 -8.23 5.02 0.13
C LEU A 149 -6.73 5.00 0.44
N TYR A 150 -6.11 6.12 0.81
CA TYR A 150 -4.67 6.16 1.13
C TYR A 150 -4.35 5.22 2.29
N GLU A 151 -5.12 5.32 3.37
CA GLU A 151 -4.94 4.47 4.56
C GLU A 151 -5.08 2.98 4.19
N LYS A 152 -6.08 2.66 3.37
CA LYS A 152 -6.33 1.27 2.96
C LYS A 152 -5.32 0.75 1.93
N THR A 153 -4.77 1.61 1.07
CA THR A 153 -3.82 1.20 0.02
C THR A 153 -2.59 0.53 0.62
N SER A 154 -2.04 1.08 1.70
CA SER A 154 -0.91 0.46 2.40
C SER A 154 -1.26 -0.91 2.95
N GLU A 155 -2.49 -1.12 3.43
CA GLU A 155 -2.95 -2.43 3.91
C GLU A 155 -3.15 -3.43 2.77
N ILE A 156 -3.82 -3.03 1.69
CA ILE A 156 -4.03 -3.85 0.50
C ILE A 156 -2.68 -4.33 -0.06
N ASN A 157 -1.69 -3.44 -0.12
CA ASN A 157 -0.36 -3.76 -0.64
C ASN A 157 0.50 -4.60 0.32
N LYS A 158 0.13 -4.76 1.60
CA LYS A 158 0.85 -5.68 2.52
C LYS A 158 0.71 -7.12 2.06
N TYR A 159 -0.43 -7.47 1.50
CA TYR A 159 -0.70 -8.83 1.08
C TYR A 159 -0.28 -9.00 -0.38
N LYS A 160 0.42 -10.10 -0.68
CA LYS A 160 0.75 -10.48 -2.06
C LYS A 160 -0.56 -10.74 -2.85
N ASP A 161 -0.47 -10.79 -4.18
CA ASP A 161 -1.62 -10.94 -5.10
C ASP A 161 -2.56 -12.11 -4.77
N ASN A 162 -2.09 -13.14 -4.07
CA ASN A 162 -2.87 -14.28 -3.61
C ASN A 162 -3.92 -13.94 -2.53
N ALA A 163 -3.90 -12.74 -1.95
CA ALA A 163 -4.97 -12.24 -1.09
C ALA A 163 -6.26 -11.88 -1.84
N LEU A 164 -6.13 -11.66 -3.14
CA LEU A 164 -7.20 -11.11 -3.95
C LEU A 164 -7.80 -12.24 -4.76
N ASN A 165 -9.12 -12.41 -4.65
CA ASN A 165 -9.86 -13.36 -5.46
C ASN A 165 -10.04 -12.80 -6.87
N TRP A 166 -8.94 -12.79 -7.63
CA TRP A 166 -8.90 -12.20 -8.97
C TRP A 166 -9.89 -12.86 -9.93
N LYS A 167 -10.64 -12.02 -10.62
CA LYS A 167 -11.44 -12.35 -11.78
C LYS A 167 -10.81 -11.70 -12.99
N TYR A 168 -10.59 -12.48 -14.04
CA TYR A 168 -10.05 -11.96 -15.30
C TYR A 168 -11.19 -11.44 -16.18
N THR A 169 -10.94 -10.34 -16.88
CA THR A 169 -11.93 -9.67 -17.72
C THR A 169 -11.24 -8.87 -18.83
N GLU A 170 -11.90 -8.74 -19.98
CA GLU A 170 -11.46 -7.88 -21.07
C GLU A 170 -11.93 -6.42 -20.91
N ILE A 171 -12.75 -6.14 -19.89
CA ILE A 171 -13.36 -4.82 -19.66
C ILE A 171 -12.28 -3.78 -19.38
N LYS A 172 -12.28 -2.69 -20.16
CA LYS A 172 -11.31 -1.59 -20.08
C LYS A 172 -11.84 -0.39 -19.30
N ASP A 173 -13.16 -0.18 -19.33
CA ASP A 173 -13.84 0.87 -18.58
C ASP A 173 -13.93 0.51 -17.10
N GLU A 174 -13.67 1.50 -16.25
CA GLU A 174 -13.61 1.29 -14.81
C GLU A 174 -14.99 1.02 -14.20
N ARG A 175 -16.04 1.72 -14.64
CA ARG A 175 -17.38 1.57 -14.08
C ARG A 175 -17.98 0.23 -14.49
N GLU A 176 -17.79 -0.15 -15.75
CA GLU A 176 -18.16 -1.48 -16.24
C GLU A 176 -17.41 -2.58 -15.47
N ALA A 177 -16.11 -2.42 -15.21
CA ALA A 177 -15.33 -3.40 -14.47
C ALA A 177 -15.86 -3.56 -13.03
N VAL A 178 -16.17 -2.46 -12.34
CA VAL A 178 -16.78 -2.51 -11.01
C VAL A 178 -18.13 -3.21 -11.06
N THR A 179 -18.96 -2.90 -12.05
CA THR A 179 -20.30 -3.51 -12.21
C THR A 179 -20.19 -5.03 -12.41
N PHE A 180 -19.24 -5.46 -13.25
CA PHE A 180 -18.91 -6.88 -13.42
C PHE A 180 -18.46 -7.51 -12.09
N CYS A 181 -17.57 -6.85 -11.34
CA CYS A 181 -17.10 -7.34 -10.05
C CYS A 181 -18.25 -7.47 -9.04
N MET A 182 -19.18 -6.51 -8.99
CA MET A 182 -20.34 -6.58 -8.10
C MET A 182 -21.29 -7.72 -8.48
N THR A 183 -21.51 -7.92 -9.78
CA THR A 183 -22.33 -9.02 -10.31
C THR A 183 -21.74 -10.38 -9.95
N GLU A 184 -20.43 -10.56 -10.14
CA GLU A 184 -19.69 -11.79 -9.76
C GLU A 184 -19.78 -12.10 -8.25
N ASN A 185 -19.99 -11.09 -7.42
CA ASN A 185 -20.14 -11.22 -5.97
C ASN A 185 -21.62 -11.12 -5.53
N GLN A 186 -22.58 -11.15 -6.46
CA GLN A 186 -24.03 -11.09 -6.20
C GLN A 186 -24.47 -9.83 -5.43
N ILE A 187 -23.78 -8.71 -5.66
CA ILE A 187 -24.07 -7.40 -5.05
C ILE A 187 -24.81 -6.54 -6.07
N GLN A 188 -26.02 -6.10 -5.72
CA GLN A 188 -26.87 -5.31 -6.62
C GLN A 188 -26.83 -3.81 -6.30
N ASN A 189 -26.81 -3.45 -5.01
CA ASN A 189 -26.86 -2.06 -4.57
C ASN A 189 -25.48 -1.57 -4.17
N PHE A 190 -24.88 -0.75 -5.03
CA PHE A 190 -23.58 -0.14 -4.75
C PHE A 190 -23.44 1.25 -5.37
N GLU A 191 -22.55 2.05 -4.81
CA GLU A 191 -22.18 3.37 -5.33
C GLU A 191 -20.67 3.46 -5.46
N ILE A 192 -20.17 3.89 -6.63
CA ILE A 192 -18.74 4.19 -6.81
C ILE A 192 -18.49 5.60 -6.27
N LEU A 193 -17.68 5.70 -5.22
CA LEU A 193 -17.44 6.96 -4.52
C LEU A 193 -16.19 7.68 -5.02
N TYR A 194 -15.11 6.93 -5.22
CA TYR A 194 -13.82 7.49 -5.59
C TYR A 194 -12.91 6.40 -6.16
N SER A 195 -11.98 6.76 -7.04
CA SER A 195 -10.97 5.82 -7.53
C SER A 195 -9.63 6.50 -7.67
N ARG A 196 -8.57 5.70 -7.50
CA ARG A 196 -7.21 6.20 -7.57
C ARG A 196 -6.24 5.14 -8.08
N ARG A 197 -5.27 5.55 -8.89
CA ARG A 197 -4.14 4.70 -9.27
C ARG A 197 -3.16 4.56 -8.10
N ALA A 198 -2.82 3.32 -7.76
CA ALA A 198 -1.74 3.05 -6.81
C ALA A 198 -0.39 3.41 -7.45
N GLU A 199 0.42 4.18 -6.75
CA GLU A 199 1.73 4.63 -7.23
C GLU A 199 2.65 3.45 -7.58
N GLY A 200 3.30 3.52 -8.73
CA GLY A 200 4.24 2.48 -9.20
C GLY A 200 3.58 1.22 -9.78
N TYR A 201 2.25 1.13 -9.78
CA TYR A 201 1.52 -0.04 -10.30
C TYR A 201 0.53 0.33 -11.41
N ASN A 202 0.21 -0.66 -12.24
CA ASN A 202 -0.91 -0.62 -13.18
C ASN A 202 -2.24 -1.00 -12.49
N ARG A 203 -2.34 -0.62 -11.21
CA ARG A 203 -3.41 -0.97 -10.28
C ARG A 203 -4.17 0.28 -9.93
N LYS A 204 -5.50 0.19 -10.01
CA LYS A 204 -6.44 1.17 -9.48
C LYS A 204 -7.16 0.57 -8.30
N ILE A 205 -7.31 1.35 -7.24
CA ILE A 205 -8.12 1.01 -6.08
C ILE A 205 -9.34 1.93 -6.13
N ILE A 206 -10.51 1.32 -6.07
CA ILE A 206 -11.80 1.97 -6.25
C ILE A 206 -12.57 1.78 -4.95
N LEU A 207 -12.92 2.90 -4.32
CA LEU A 207 -13.77 2.94 -3.14
C LEU A 207 -15.23 2.86 -3.59
N ILE A 208 -15.94 1.88 -3.04
CA ILE A 208 -17.37 1.72 -3.24
C ILE A 208 -18.09 1.75 -1.90
N LYS A 209 -19.36 2.16 -1.95
CA LYS A 209 -20.33 2.00 -0.86
C LYS A 209 -21.25 0.84 -1.19
N ILE A 210 -21.41 -0.08 -0.25
CA ILE A 210 -22.44 -1.13 -0.30
C ILE A 210 -23.26 -0.96 0.96
N ASP A 211 -24.54 -0.61 0.80
CA ASP A 211 -25.43 -0.21 1.89
C ASP A 211 -24.84 0.91 2.76
N SER A 212 -24.41 0.61 3.99
CA SER A 212 -23.79 1.55 4.94
C SER A 212 -22.27 1.40 5.06
N ASP A 213 -21.70 0.44 4.33
CA ASP A 213 -20.31 0.02 4.47
C ASP A 213 -19.43 0.46 3.29
N PHE A 214 -18.18 0.79 3.59
CA PHE A 214 -17.16 0.99 2.56
C PHE A 214 -16.49 -0.34 2.20
N ARG A 215 -16.27 -0.55 0.91
CA ARG A 215 -15.52 -1.68 0.35
C ARG A 215 -14.58 -1.18 -0.75
N TYR A 216 -13.63 -2.02 -1.14
CA TYR A 216 -12.56 -1.65 -2.06
C TYR A 216 -12.49 -2.64 -3.21
N VAL A 217 -12.59 -2.14 -4.44
CA VAL A 217 -12.37 -2.91 -5.66
C VAL A 217 -10.98 -2.61 -6.18
N ILE A 218 -10.23 -3.65 -6.52
CA ILE A 218 -8.88 -3.53 -7.05
C ILE A 218 -8.96 -3.93 -8.51
N PHE A 219 -8.60 -3.02 -9.40
CA PHE A 219 -8.63 -3.21 -10.84
C PHE A 219 -7.24 -3.03 -11.42
N GLU A 220 -6.76 -4.00 -12.19
CA GLU A 220 -5.47 -3.95 -12.84
C GLU A 220 -5.59 -4.13 -14.33
N LYS A 221 -4.89 -3.25 -15.06
CA LYS A 221 -4.77 -3.32 -16.50
C LYS A 221 -3.50 -4.06 -16.88
N ASP A 222 -3.62 -5.12 -17.66
CA ASP A 222 -2.47 -5.79 -18.27
C ASP A 222 -2.08 -5.01 -19.54
N PHE A 223 -0.83 -4.54 -19.57
CA PHE A 223 -0.26 -3.82 -20.71
C PHE A 223 0.49 -4.75 -21.67
N TYR A 224 0.85 -5.97 -21.24
CA TYR A 224 1.66 -6.91 -22.00
C TYR A 224 0.83 -7.96 -22.73
N ARG A 225 -0.37 -8.25 -22.24
CA ARG A 225 -1.33 -9.15 -22.90
C ARG A 225 -2.62 -8.39 -23.08
N GLU A 226 -2.86 -7.89 -24.30
CA GLU A 226 -4.12 -7.26 -24.65
C GLU A 226 -5.28 -8.18 -24.26
N GLY A 227 -6.14 -7.73 -23.34
CA GLY A 227 -7.37 -8.45 -22.94
C GLY A 227 -7.34 -9.17 -21.58
N LEU A 228 -6.25 -9.19 -20.82
CA LEU A 228 -6.22 -9.84 -19.50
C LEU A 228 -6.23 -8.86 -18.33
N ASN A 229 -7.20 -7.94 -18.29
CA ASN A 229 -7.40 -7.15 -17.09
C ASN A 229 -7.88 -8.06 -15.96
N ARG A 230 -7.58 -7.68 -14.72
CA ARG A 230 -8.05 -8.43 -13.55
C ARG A 230 -8.66 -7.52 -12.52
N ILE A 231 -9.69 -8.02 -11.86
CA ILE A 231 -10.46 -7.30 -10.86
C ILE A 231 -10.75 -8.17 -9.65
N ALA A 232 -10.72 -7.58 -8.47
CA ALA A 232 -11.07 -8.28 -7.23
C ALA A 232 -11.81 -7.34 -6.28
N LEU A 233 -12.79 -7.89 -5.57
CA LEU A 233 -13.35 -7.26 -4.38
C LEU A 233 -12.43 -7.61 -3.20
N TYR A 234 -11.87 -6.60 -2.57
CA TYR A 234 -11.03 -6.77 -1.39
C TYR A 234 -11.88 -7.12 -0.17
N ASP A 235 -11.56 -8.26 0.46
CA ASP A 235 -12.19 -8.73 1.68
C ASP A 235 -11.11 -9.24 2.65
N ASP A 236 -10.96 -8.53 3.78
CA ASP A 236 -10.00 -8.84 4.84
C ASP A 236 -10.64 -9.52 6.06
N SER A 237 -11.95 -9.83 6.00
CA SER A 237 -12.71 -10.37 7.13
C SER A 237 -12.08 -11.64 7.70
N LYS A 238 -11.75 -12.60 6.83
CA LYS A 238 -11.07 -13.84 7.22
C LYS A 238 -9.68 -13.61 7.82
N ILE A 239 -8.94 -12.64 7.31
CA ILE A 239 -7.61 -12.30 7.85
C ILE A 239 -7.77 -11.79 9.29
N LYS A 240 -8.71 -10.87 9.52
CA LYS A 240 -8.99 -10.30 10.84
C LYS A 240 -9.47 -11.36 11.84
N GLU A 241 -10.33 -12.27 11.41
CA GLU A 241 -10.77 -13.40 12.23
C GLU A 241 -9.60 -14.30 12.63
N ILE A 242 -8.76 -14.68 11.68
CA ILE A 242 -7.57 -15.50 11.95
C ILE A 242 -6.60 -14.77 12.88
N ASP A 243 -6.33 -13.48 12.66
CA ASP A 243 -5.45 -12.69 13.53
C ASP A 243 -5.98 -12.66 14.98
N LYS A 244 -7.29 -12.52 15.17
CA LYS A 244 -7.93 -12.58 16.50
C LYS A 244 -7.72 -13.95 17.17
N LEU A 245 -8.01 -15.04 16.46
CA LEU A 245 -7.84 -16.40 16.97
C LEU A 245 -6.38 -16.71 17.31
N VAL A 246 -5.44 -16.31 16.45
CA VAL A 246 -4.01 -16.48 16.69
C VAL A 246 -3.57 -15.71 17.94
N ALA A 247 -4.07 -14.48 18.14
CA ALA A 247 -3.78 -13.71 19.34
C ALA A 247 -4.34 -14.37 20.61
N GLU A 248 -5.56 -14.92 20.56
CA GLU A 248 -6.15 -15.67 21.67
C GLU A 248 -5.30 -16.91 22.02
N ILE A 249 -4.90 -17.70 21.02
CA ILE A 249 -4.05 -18.90 21.22
C ILE A 249 -2.67 -18.53 21.78
N LYS A 250 -2.04 -17.46 21.28
CA LYS A 250 -0.73 -17.00 21.77
C LYS A 250 -0.76 -16.56 23.24
N ASN A 251 -1.89 -16.02 23.68
CA ASN A 251 -2.06 -15.48 25.03
C ASN A 251 -2.64 -16.51 26.02
N ASP A 252 -3.11 -17.68 25.56
CA ASP A 252 -3.62 -18.73 26.43
C ASP A 252 -2.49 -19.46 27.17
N LYS A 253 -2.36 -19.17 28.46
CA LYS A 253 -1.37 -19.79 29.35
C LYS A 253 -1.78 -21.19 29.83
N ASN A 254 -3.02 -21.63 29.56
CA ASN A 254 -3.56 -22.90 30.03
C ASN A 254 -3.39 -24.05 29.03
N LEU A 255 -2.74 -23.79 27.89
CA LEU A 255 -2.47 -24.82 26.89
C LEU A 255 -1.53 -25.90 27.45
N LYS A 256 -1.96 -27.16 27.34
CA LYS A 256 -1.11 -28.30 27.70
C LYS A 256 -0.07 -28.53 26.60
N ILE A 257 1.19 -28.67 27.00
CA ILE A 257 2.32 -28.82 26.08
C ILE A 257 2.80 -30.28 26.10
N LYS A 258 2.96 -30.87 24.91
CA LYS A 258 3.63 -32.16 24.70
C LYS A 258 4.81 -31.97 23.75
N THR A 259 6.03 -32.22 24.24
CA THR A 259 7.27 -32.09 23.46
C THR A 259 7.75 -33.45 22.98
N ILE A 260 8.13 -33.53 21.70
CA ILE A 260 8.65 -34.73 21.03
C ILE A 260 10.00 -34.36 20.40
N LYS A 261 11.05 -35.11 20.76
CA LYS A 261 12.40 -34.92 20.21
C LYS A 261 12.79 -36.14 19.38
N ASN A 262 13.18 -35.94 18.13
CA ASN A 262 13.73 -36.99 17.28
C ASN A 262 15.15 -36.61 16.85
N ASN A 263 16.13 -37.42 17.26
CA ASN A 263 17.55 -37.27 16.94
C ASN A 263 17.99 -38.13 15.74
N THR A 264 17.05 -38.72 15.00
CA THR A 264 17.31 -39.77 14.01
C THR A 264 16.57 -39.50 12.70
N GLU A 265 16.90 -38.41 12.01
CA GLU A 265 16.81 -38.44 10.54
C GLU A 265 18.08 -39.16 10.02
N PRO A 266 17.97 -40.08 9.04
CA PRO A 266 19.13 -40.77 8.51
C PRO A 266 20.13 -39.75 7.97
N LYS A 267 21.37 -39.78 8.49
CA LYS A 267 22.47 -38.93 8.03
C LYS A 267 22.70 -39.20 6.55
N GLN A 268 22.30 -38.25 5.69
CA GLN A 268 22.64 -38.33 4.27
C GLN A 268 24.14 -38.06 4.03
N ASN A 269 24.83 -37.40 4.98
CA ASN A 269 26.28 -37.17 4.98
C ASN A 269 26.88 -37.31 6.40
N PHE A 270 28.13 -37.74 6.50
CA PHE A 270 28.84 -38.00 7.77
C PHE A 270 29.04 -36.77 8.68
N ASN A 271 28.85 -35.54 8.16
CA ASN A 271 29.07 -34.29 8.89
C ASN A 271 27.80 -33.50 9.23
N ASP A 272 26.62 -34.04 8.92
CA ASP A 272 25.35 -33.34 9.14
C ASP A 272 24.73 -33.78 10.47
N ASN A 273 24.61 -32.84 11.40
CA ASN A 273 23.78 -33.01 12.59
C ASN A 273 22.45 -32.28 12.36
N SER A 274 21.37 -33.05 12.26
CA SER A 274 20.01 -32.53 12.26
C SER A 274 19.28 -32.92 13.55
N GLU A 275 18.70 -31.93 14.23
CA GLU A 275 17.82 -32.16 15.36
C GLU A 275 16.42 -31.65 15.00
N THR A 276 15.40 -32.43 15.36
CA THR A 276 14.01 -32.02 15.19
C THR A 276 13.27 -32.04 16.52
N ILE A 277 12.63 -30.91 16.85
CA ILE A 277 11.79 -30.75 18.03
C ILE A 277 10.38 -30.41 17.57
N LEU A 278 9.39 -31.07 18.14
CA LEU A 278 7.98 -30.82 17.91
C LEU A 278 7.27 -30.58 19.24
N ASP A 279 6.77 -29.36 19.43
CA ASP A 279 5.90 -29.01 20.56
C ASP A 279 4.44 -28.94 20.11
N LEU A 280 3.56 -29.64 20.82
CA LEU A 280 2.12 -29.67 20.57
C LEU A 280 1.38 -28.98 21.73
N PHE A 281 0.57 -27.97 21.42
CA PHE A 281 -0.19 -27.17 22.37
C PHE A 281 -1.69 -27.49 22.22
N GLN A 282 -2.30 -28.02 23.29
CA GLN A 282 -3.66 -28.54 23.27
C GLN A 282 -4.55 -27.92 24.34
N ASN A 283 -5.84 -27.73 24.01
CA ASN A 283 -6.90 -27.39 24.94
C ASN A 283 -8.02 -28.44 24.84
N LYS A 284 -8.41 -29.06 25.96
CA LYS A 284 -9.43 -30.13 26.01
C LYS A 284 -9.24 -31.21 24.91
N LYS A 285 -8.00 -31.66 24.70
CA LYS A 285 -7.55 -32.62 23.66
C LYS A 285 -7.62 -32.12 22.21
N LYS A 286 -8.13 -30.91 21.93
CA LYS A 286 -8.06 -30.30 20.60
C LYS A 286 -6.72 -29.60 20.39
N MET A 287 -6.11 -29.78 19.22
CA MET A 287 -4.91 -29.06 18.83
C MET A 287 -5.22 -27.57 18.63
N GLN A 288 -4.39 -26.69 19.21
CA GLN A 288 -4.50 -25.24 19.05
C GLN A 288 -3.28 -24.68 18.31
N LYS A 289 -2.10 -25.21 18.62
CA LYS A 289 -0.84 -24.76 18.04
C LYS A 289 0.17 -25.91 18.02
N SER A 290 1.03 -25.93 17.00
CA SER A 290 2.22 -26.78 16.96
C SER A 290 3.44 -25.97 16.57
N VAL A 291 4.58 -26.29 17.16
CA VAL A 291 5.87 -25.67 16.81
C VAL A 291 6.83 -26.77 16.37
N TYR A 292 7.17 -26.76 15.09
CA TYR A 292 8.15 -27.67 14.50
C TYR A 292 9.46 -26.91 14.30
N GLN A 293 10.53 -27.38 14.95
CA GLN A 293 11.86 -26.83 14.83
C GLN A 293 12.77 -27.85 14.18
N LYS A 294 13.49 -27.44 13.14
CA LYS A 294 14.56 -28.21 12.52
C LYS A 294 15.85 -27.41 12.59
N TYR A 295 16.80 -27.94 13.35
CA TYR A 295 18.17 -27.44 13.41
C TYR A 295 19.02 -28.24 12.44
N VAL A 296 19.81 -27.57 11.61
CA VAL A 296 20.81 -28.20 10.75
C VAL A 296 22.11 -27.45 10.92
N SER A 297 23.16 -28.12 11.37
CA SER A 297 24.50 -27.55 11.50
C SER A 297 25.51 -28.24 10.60
N TYR A 298 26.35 -27.42 9.98
CA TYR A 298 27.56 -27.77 9.25
C TYR A 298 28.78 -27.17 9.97
N SER A 299 29.99 -27.54 9.56
CA SER A 299 31.24 -27.14 10.23
C SER A 299 31.46 -25.63 10.38
N ASN A 300 30.83 -24.79 9.56
CA ASN A 300 30.99 -23.33 9.55
C ASN A 300 29.66 -22.55 9.45
N GLN A 301 28.52 -23.23 9.48
CA GLN A 301 27.20 -22.65 9.26
C GLN A 301 26.13 -23.43 10.00
N ALA A 302 25.09 -22.75 10.47
CA ALA A 302 23.89 -23.38 11.00
C ALA A 302 22.64 -22.75 10.38
N SER A 303 21.59 -23.55 10.24
CA SER A 303 20.26 -23.09 9.86
C SER A 303 19.24 -23.58 10.88
N ILE A 304 18.37 -22.66 11.30
CA ILE A 304 17.22 -22.96 12.15
C ILE A 304 15.98 -22.67 11.32
N ASN A 305 15.16 -23.69 11.12
CA ASN A 305 13.83 -23.57 10.54
C ASN A 305 12.81 -23.78 11.65
N ASN A 306 11.97 -22.79 11.90
CA ASN A 306 10.86 -22.88 12.83
C ASN A 306 9.55 -22.68 12.07
N ILE A 307 8.69 -23.70 12.09
CA ILE A 307 7.35 -23.68 11.52
C ILE A 307 6.36 -23.75 12.69
N THR A 308 5.67 -22.65 12.95
CA THR A 308 4.55 -22.63 13.89
C THR A 308 3.24 -22.68 13.12
N ILE A 309 2.36 -23.61 13.48
CA ILE A 309 1.04 -23.79 12.84
C ILE A 309 -0.03 -23.58 13.90
N TYR A 310 -1.04 -22.76 13.58
CA TYR A 310 -2.20 -22.51 14.42
C TYR A 310 -3.43 -23.20 13.82
N PHE A 311 -4.31 -23.69 14.70
CA PHE A 311 -5.44 -24.51 14.30
C PHE A 311 -6.76 -23.95 14.83
N GLN A 312 -7.82 -24.12 14.04
CA GLN A 312 -9.21 -23.98 14.46
C GLN A 312 -9.95 -25.26 14.08
N ASP A 313 -10.54 -25.93 15.07
CA ASP A 313 -11.19 -27.23 14.89
C ASP A 313 -10.33 -28.22 14.08
N GLU A 314 -9.06 -28.34 14.49
CA GLU A 314 -8.05 -29.25 13.92
C GLU A 314 -7.64 -28.93 12.46
N LYS A 315 -8.14 -27.83 11.88
CA LYS A 315 -7.71 -27.35 10.57
C LYS A 315 -6.68 -26.23 10.73
N PRO A 316 -5.57 -26.26 9.98
CA PRO A 316 -4.59 -25.18 10.03
C PRO A 316 -5.20 -23.90 9.48
N ILE A 317 -5.09 -22.80 10.23
CA ILE A 317 -5.61 -21.47 9.87
C ILE A 317 -4.49 -20.46 9.63
N TYR A 318 -3.32 -20.66 10.23
CA TYR A 318 -2.18 -19.76 10.09
C TYR A 318 -0.86 -20.50 10.27
N VAL A 319 0.15 -20.12 9.49
CA VAL A 319 1.51 -20.66 9.58
C VAL A 319 2.50 -19.51 9.70
N GLU A 320 3.35 -19.54 10.72
CA GLU A 320 4.54 -18.69 10.82
C GLU A 320 5.77 -19.52 10.47
N TYR A 321 6.52 -19.09 9.47
CA TYR A 321 7.78 -19.70 9.07
C TYR A 321 8.92 -18.73 9.32
N LEU A 322 9.80 -19.12 10.24
CA LEU A 322 11.02 -18.41 10.56
C LEU A 322 12.22 -19.22 10.07
N THR A 323 13.08 -18.56 9.29
CA THR A 323 14.40 -19.08 8.91
C THR A 323 15.47 -18.20 9.50
N LYS A 324 16.44 -18.83 10.15
CA LYS A 324 17.62 -18.16 10.69
C LYS A 324 18.86 -18.86 10.17
N HIS A 325 19.62 -18.14 9.36
CA HIS A 325 20.93 -18.57 8.87
C HIS A 325 22.01 -17.93 9.72
N ILE A 326 22.88 -18.77 10.27
CA ILE A 326 23.99 -18.37 11.13
C ILE A 326 25.27 -18.80 10.40
N SER A 327 26.11 -17.84 10.05
CA SER A 327 27.48 -18.09 9.58
C SER A 327 28.47 -17.39 10.49
N ASN A 328 29.76 -17.70 10.35
CA ASN A 328 30.83 -17.05 11.11
C ASN A 328 30.87 -15.52 10.94
N GLN A 329 30.23 -14.97 9.90
CA GLN A 329 30.30 -13.55 9.57
C GLN A 329 28.97 -12.81 9.78
N GLN A 330 27.83 -13.51 9.79
CA GLN A 330 26.53 -12.85 9.85
C GLN A 330 25.42 -13.78 10.36
N VAL A 331 24.47 -13.20 11.08
CA VAL A 331 23.17 -13.81 11.35
C VAL A 331 22.13 -13.14 10.46
N ARG A 332 21.39 -13.93 9.68
CA ARG A 332 20.28 -13.45 8.85
C ARG A 332 19.00 -14.14 9.26
N GLU A 333 17.94 -13.37 9.41
CA GLU A 333 16.64 -13.88 9.83
C GLU A 333 15.55 -13.42 8.87
N SER A 334 14.63 -14.33 8.54
CA SER A 334 13.42 -13.97 7.81
C SER A 334 12.21 -14.64 8.45
N ILE A 335 11.11 -13.90 8.51
CA ILE A 335 9.84 -14.37 9.06
C ILE A 335 8.76 -14.11 8.04
N THR A 336 8.05 -15.18 7.66
CA THR A 336 6.92 -15.13 6.75
C THR A 336 5.70 -15.77 7.40
N GLY A 337 4.57 -15.08 7.36
CA GLY A 337 3.27 -15.61 7.78
C GLY A 337 2.45 -16.06 6.58
N PHE A 338 1.61 -17.07 6.78
CA PHE A 338 0.67 -17.55 5.77
C PHE A 338 -0.70 -17.74 6.40
N TYR A 339 -1.69 -16.98 5.95
CA TYR A 339 -3.10 -17.24 6.26
C TYR A 339 -3.58 -18.39 5.40
N ILE A 340 -4.10 -19.45 6.01
CA ILE A 340 -4.57 -20.63 5.31
C ILE A 340 -6.07 -20.47 5.10
N LEU A 341 -6.49 -20.20 3.85
CA LEU A 341 -7.90 -20.03 3.50
C LEU A 341 -8.55 -21.37 3.16
N ASP A 342 -7.79 -22.24 2.49
CA ASP A 342 -8.17 -23.61 2.18
C ASP A 342 -6.90 -24.45 2.06
N PHE A 343 -6.63 -25.24 3.09
CA PHE A 343 -5.43 -26.08 3.13
C PHE A 343 -5.45 -27.16 2.03
N LYS A 344 -6.61 -27.78 1.79
CA LYS A 344 -6.74 -28.90 0.84
C LYS A 344 -6.44 -28.46 -0.59
N ASN A 345 -6.90 -27.25 -0.94
CA ASN A 345 -6.70 -26.66 -2.26
C ASN A 345 -5.48 -25.73 -2.34
N HIS A 346 -4.59 -25.75 -1.33
CA HIS A 346 -3.39 -24.91 -1.26
C HIS A 346 -3.69 -23.40 -1.44
N LYS A 347 -4.83 -22.93 -0.94
CA LYS A 347 -5.21 -21.51 -0.98
C LYS A 347 -4.73 -20.80 0.27
N PHE A 348 -3.78 -19.89 0.11
CA PHE A 348 -3.20 -19.13 1.22
C PHE A 348 -2.88 -17.69 0.83
N ILE A 349 -2.81 -16.82 1.84
CA ILE A 349 -2.37 -15.42 1.71
C ILE A 349 -1.03 -15.25 2.43
N THR A 350 -0.04 -14.69 1.75
CA THR A 350 1.26 -14.42 2.35
C THR A 350 1.26 -13.08 3.09
N LYS A 351 1.65 -13.09 4.37
CA LYS A 351 1.93 -11.93 5.21
C LYS A 351 3.45 -11.78 5.36
N PRO A 352 4.09 -10.78 4.73
CA PRO A 352 5.49 -10.49 5.03
C PRO A 352 5.58 -9.90 6.45
N ILE A 353 6.40 -10.50 7.33
CA ILE A 353 6.58 -10.03 8.71
C ILE A 353 7.93 -9.32 8.88
N LYS A 354 9.02 -9.87 8.32
CA LYS A 354 10.36 -9.25 8.27
C LYS A 354 11.20 -9.88 7.17
N LYS A 355 11.87 -9.07 6.32
CA LYS A 355 12.71 -9.54 5.22
C LYS A 355 14.10 -8.91 5.28
N ASP A 356 15.12 -9.72 5.51
CA ASP A 356 16.52 -9.34 5.31
C ASP A 356 17.10 -9.88 3.99
N ASN A 357 16.42 -10.83 3.30
CA ASN A 357 16.85 -11.42 2.02
C ASN A 357 15.65 -11.66 1.07
N GLY A 358 15.72 -11.16 -0.17
CA GLY A 358 15.10 -11.71 -1.39
C GLY A 358 13.60 -12.06 -1.40
N GLU A 359 13.12 -12.55 -2.54
CA GLU A 359 11.80 -13.18 -2.63
C GLU A 359 11.83 -14.56 -1.99
N ILE A 360 10.89 -14.81 -1.07
CA ILE A 360 10.68 -16.12 -0.46
C ILE A 360 9.47 -16.75 -1.13
N ASP A 361 9.69 -17.92 -1.69
CA ASP A 361 8.65 -18.84 -2.16
C ASP A 361 7.97 -19.52 -0.97
N TYR A 362 6.67 -19.79 -1.11
CA TYR A 362 5.92 -20.58 -0.14
C TYR A 362 6.60 -21.95 0.03
N PRO A 363 7.13 -22.31 1.21
CA PRO A 363 7.91 -23.54 1.40
C PRO A 363 6.96 -24.74 1.58
N SER A 364 6.13 -25.00 0.56
CA SER A 364 5.06 -26.00 0.57
C SER A 364 5.56 -27.37 1.05
N GLU A 365 6.71 -27.83 0.56
CA GLU A 365 7.27 -29.11 0.96
C GLU A 365 7.60 -29.18 2.45
N LEU A 366 8.22 -28.14 3.02
CA LEU A 366 8.59 -28.11 4.43
C LEU A 366 7.36 -28.01 5.32
N ILE A 367 6.37 -27.20 4.92
CA ILE A 367 5.09 -27.08 5.63
C ILE A 367 4.34 -28.42 5.59
N ASN A 368 4.25 -29.05 4.41
CA ASN A 368 3.60 -30.36 4.26
C ASN A 368 4.31 -31.44 5.08
N LYS A 369 5.65 -31.50 5.06
CA LYS A 369 6.45 -32.41 5.90
C LYS A 369 6.19 -32.18 7.39
N ALA A 370 6.11 -30.92 7.82
CA ALA A 370 5.79 -30.58 9.22
C ALA A 370 4.37 -31.05 9.58
N ILE A 371 3.38 -30.81 8.72
CA ILE A 371 1.98 -31.22 8.93
C ILE A 371 1.82 -32.73 8.99
N GLU A 372 2.44 -33.48 8.07
CA GLU A 372 2.39 -34.95 8.11
C GLU A 372 3.03 -35.51 9.38
N LYS A 373 4.15 -34.92 9.82
CA LYS A 373 4.79 -35.29 11.09
C LYS A 373 3.87 -34.98 12.27
N ILE A 374 3.21 -33.83 12.29
CA ILE A 374 2.23 -33.47 13.33
C ILE A 374 1.08 -34.49 13.37
N LYS A 375 0.51 -34.84 12.21
CA LYS A 375 -0.59 -35.82 12.11
C LYS A 375 -0.22 -37.19 12.66
N SER A 376 1.03 -37.63 12.54
CA SER A 376 1.46 -38.92 13.10
C SER A 376 1.45 -38.98 14.65
N TYR A 377 1.25 -37.85 15.34
CA TYR A 377 1.27 -37.76 16.81
C TYR A 377 -0.06 -37.27 17.42
N ILE A 378 -1.05 -36.97 16.58
CA ILE A 378 -2.45 -36.74 16.94
C ILE A 378 -3.16 -38.09 16.88
#